data_AF-A0ABD4XFR1-F1
#
_entry.id   AF-A0ABD4XFR1-F1
#
_cell.length_a   1.000
_cell.length_b   1.000
_cell.length_c   1.000
_cell.angle_alpha   90.00
_cell.angle_beta   90.00
_cell.angle_gamma   90.00
#
_symmetry.space_group_name_H-M   'P 1'
#
loop_
_entity.id
_entity.type
_entity.pdbx_description
1 polymer ?
#
loop_
_entity_poly.entity_id
_entity_poly.type
_entity_poly.pdbx_seq_one_letter_code
_entity_poly.pdbx_strand_id
1 'polypeptide(L)'
;MVSLHAARTAVALSLLVLATAAPAGPPAPGGGCRLLRTQAAVICKAKVSCRSSAPAVAAIRPLFFHCAAGQPLPHPVAEAAIGAFKSPRYFRCCIGNDLLSILPTASTSD
;
A
#
# COMPACT_ATOMS: atom_id res chain seq x y z
N MET A 1 -57.78 3.34 -42.03
CA MET A 1 -58.13 2.00 -41.49
C MET A 1 -56.96 1.11 -41.87
N VAL A 2 -56.07 0.62 -41.00
CA VAL A 2 -56.24 -0.16 -39.77
C VAL A 2 -55.11 0.20 -38.80
N SER A 3 -55.43 0.28 -37.51
CA SER A 3 -54.49 0.42 -36.39
C SER A 3 -54.41 -0.94 -35.70
N LEU A 4 -53.23 -1.54 -35.53
CA LEU A 4 -52.91 -2.68 -34.64
C LEU A 4 -51.43 -3.06 -34.92
N HIS A 5 -50.49 -3.33 -34.01
CA HIS A 5 -50.45 -3.42 -32.55
C HIS A 5 -48.97 -3.33 -32.11
N ALA A 6 -48.76 -2.96 -30.86
CA ALA A 6 -47.48 -2.80 -30.21
C ALA A 6 -46.60 -4.05 -30.21
N ALA A 7 -45.28 -3.86 -30.36
CA ALA A 7 -44.28 -4.74 -29.75
C ALA A 7 -43.13 -3.85 -29.26
N ARG A 8 -43.18 -3.55 -27.96
CA ARG A 8 -42.10 -2.94 -27.20
C ARG A 8 -40.96 -3.95 -27.07
N THR A 9 -39.79 -3.65 -27.62
CA THR A 9 -38.54 -4.24 -27.16
C THR A 9 -37.49 -3.14 -27.07
N ALA A 10 -37.27 -2.69 -25.84
CA ALA A 10 -36.21 -1.77 -25.47
C ALA A 10 -34.86 -2.43 -25.75
N VAL A 11 -34.06 -1.82 -26.63
CA VAL A 11 -32.63 -2.14 -26.78
C VAL A 11 -31.86 -0.92 -26.31
N ALA A 12 -31.50 -0.95 -25.03
CA ALA A 12 -30.56 -0.03 -24.42
C ALA A 12 -29.13 -0.52 -24.69
N LEU A 13 -28.40 0.15 -25.58
CA LEU A 13 -26.96 -0.01 -25.81
C LEU A 13 -26.47 1.30 -26.42
N SER A 14 -25.38 1.97 -26.03
CA SER A 14 -24.43 1.86 -24.94
C SER A 14 -23.72 3.21 -24.96
N LEU A 15 -23.84 4.01 -23.91
CA LEU A 15 -23.07 5.25 -23.77
C LEU A 15 -21.61 4.86 -23.47
N LEU A 16 -20.77 4.80 -24.50
CA LEU A 16 -19.33 4.77 -24.32
C LEU A 16 -18.87 6.12 -23.77
N VAL A 17 -18.86 6.22 -22.44
CA VAL A 17 -18.15 7.29 -21.74
C VAL A 17 -16.67 6.98 -21.89
N LEU A 18 -16.02 7.74 -22.77
CA LEU A 18 -14.57 7.75 -22.96
C LEU A 18 -13.94 8.23 -21.64
N ALA A 19 -13.60 7.30 -20.76
CA ALA A 19 -12.89 7.60 -19.53
C ALA A 19 -11.49 8.10 -19.90
N THR A 20 -11.33 9.42 -19.94
CA THR A 20 -10.04 10.09 -19.99
C THR A 20 -9.20 9.59 -18.82
N ALA A 21 -8.20 8.77 -19.11
CA ALA A 21 -7.16 8.42 -18.17
C ALA A 21 -6.44 9.72 -17.78
N ALA A 22 -6.79 10.27 -16.61
CA ALA A 22 -6.08 11.38 -16.04
C ALA A 22 -4.60 10.98 -15.89
N PRO A 23 -3.64 11.83 -16.29
CA PRO A 23 -2.24 11.52 -16.06
C PRO A 23 -2.03 11.34 -14.56
N ALA A 24 -1.44 10.20 -14.18
CA ALA A 24 -1.06 9.95 -12.80
C ALA A 24 -0.12 11.09 -12.36
N GLY A 25 -0.64 12.00 -11.53
CA GLY A 25 0.13 13.10 -10.98
C GLY A 25 1.37 12.57 -10.24
N PRO A 26 2.44 13.36 -10.14
CA PRO A 26 3.69 12.95 -9.50
C PRO A 26 3.40 12.38 -8.09
N PRO A 27 4.02 11.25 -7.71
CA PRO A 27 3.75 10.60 -6.42
C PRO A 27 4.00 11.59 -5.29
N ALA A 28 2.99 11.79 -4.43
CA ALA A 28 3.08 12.73 -3.33
C ALA A 28 4.36 12.49 -2.50
N PRO A 29 5.15 13.54 -2.20
CA PRO A 29 6.35 13.39 -1.40
C PRO A 29 5.99 12.80 -0.03
N GLY A 30 6.69 11.74 0.39
CA GLY A 30 6.60 11.20 1.76
C GLY A 30 5.64 10.03 2.00
N GLY A 31 5.01 9.46 0.95
CA GLY A 31 4.11 8.32 1.11
C GLY A 31 4.76 7.04 1.65
N GLY A 32 6.08 6.85 1.47
CA GLY A 32 6.78 5.62 1.86
C GLY A 32 6.89 5.44 3.38
N CYS A 33 7.20 6.51 4.12
CA CYS A 33 7.29 6.44 5.57
C CYS A 33 5.94 6.16 6.22
N ARG A 34 4.88 6.76 5.69
CA ARG A 34 3.50 6.44 6.11
C ARG A 34 3.19 4.97 5.85
N LEU A 35 3.54 4.44 4.68
CA LEU A 35 3.32 3.03 4.34
C LEU A 35 4.07 2.08 5.30
N LEU A 36 5.36 2.31 5.55
CA LEU A 36 6.15 1.51 6.49
C LEU A 36 5.52 1.51 7.88
N ARG A 37 5.12 2.69 8.39
CA ARG A 37 4.44 2.83 9.67
C ARG A 37 3.13 2.04 9.72
N THR A 38 2.27 2.19 8.72
CA THR A 38 0.97 1.51 8.65
C THR A 38 1.14 -0.01 8.60
N GLN A 39 2.07 -0.52 7.80
CA GLN A 39 2.28 -1.96 7.69
C GLN A 39 2.95 -2.54 8.94
N ALA A 40 3.88 -1.82 9.56
CA ALA A 40 4.57 -2.26 10.78
C ALA A 40 3.66 -2.23 12.01
N ALA A 41 2.67 -1.33 12.07
CA ALA A 41 1.72 -1.24 13.17
C ALA A 41 0.82 -2.49 13.31
N VAL A 42 0.72 -3.31 12.26
CA VAL A 42 -0.04 -4.56 12.30
C VAL A 42 0.78 -5.62 13.04
N ILE A 43 0.50 -5.77 14.34
CA ILE A 43 1.19 -6.72 15.21
C ILE A 43 0.88 -8.15 14.78
N CYS A 44 1.93 -8.91 14.49
CA CYS A 44 1.81 -10.34 14.30
C CYS A 44 1.99 -11.08 15.63
N LYS A 45 1.07 -11.98 15.96
CA LYS A 45 1.12 -12.82 17.18
C LYS A 45 1.65 -14.24 16.94
N ALA A 46 2.02 -14.57 15.70
CA ALA A 46 2.55 -15.89 15.35
C ALA A 46 4.06 -15.96 15.55
N LYS A 47 4.55 -17.09 16.05
CA LYS A 47 5.99 -17.37 16.16
C LYS A 47 6.49 -17.90 14.82
N VAL A 48 7.18 -17.06 14.05
CA VAL A 48 7.74 -17.43 12.74
C VAL A 48 9.26 -17.39 12.76
N SER A 49 9.91 -18.23 11.95
CA SER A 49 11.35 -18.12 11.71
C SER A 49 11.62 -17.11 10.59
N CYS A 50 12.34 -16.05 10.91
CA CYS A 50 12.69 -14.96 9.97
C CYS A 50 14.03 -15.17 9.26
N ARG A 51 14.70 -16.31 9.49
CA ARG A 51 16.04 -16.57 8.95
C ARG A 51 16.09 -16.49 7.42
N SER A 52 15.06 -16.99 6.74
CA SER A 52 14.98 -16.92 5.27
C SER A 52 14.72 -15.51 4.72
N SER A 53 14.42 -14.54 5.58
CA SER A 53 14.16 -13.14 5.21
C SER A 53 15.26 -12.21 5.73
N ALA A 54 16.37 -12.74 6.27
CA ALA A 54 17.47 -11.92 6.79
C ALA A 54 17.99 -10.86 5.80
N PRO A 55 18.12 -11.14 4.47
CA PRO A 55 18.50 -10.11 3.51
C PRO A 55 17.48 -8.97 3.41
N ALA A 56 16.18 -9.31 3.37
CA ALA A 56 15.11 -8.31 3.32
C ALA A 56 15.02 -7.48 4.62
N VAL A 57 15.24 -8.12 5.77
CA VAL A 57 15.34 -7.46 7.09
C VAL A 57 16.49 -6.45 7.10
N ALA A 58 17.66 -6.83 6.60
CA ALA A 58 18.83 -5.95 6.52
C ALA A 58 18.58 -4.76 5.59
N ALA A 59 17.90 -4.97 4.46
CA ALA A 59 17.60 -3.91 3.49
C ALA A 59 16.54 -2.91 3.99
N ILE A 60 15.51 -3.38 4.70
CA ILE A 60 14.41 -2.52 5.13
C ILE A 60 14.71 -1.73 6.40
N ARG A 61 15.57 -2.24 7.29
CA ARG A 61 15.95 -1.58 8.55
C ARG A 61 16.42 -0.13 8.37
N PRO A 62 17.36 0.19 7.47
CA PRO A 62 17.80 1.57 7.20
C PRO A 62 16.68 2.53 6.80
N LEU A 63 15.62 2.02 6.15
CA LEU A 63 14.47 2.84 5.74
C LEU A 63 13.64 3.30 6.94
N PHE A 64 13.51 2.44 7.97
CA PHE A 64 12.87 2.82 9.23
C PHE A 64 13.66 3.93 9.94
N PHE A 65 14.99 3.87 9.93
CA PHE A 65 15.83 4.93 10.50
C PHE A 65 15.74 6.25 9.72
N HIS A 66 15.68 6.19 8.38
CA HIS A 66 15.41 7.38 7.55
C HIS A 66 14.08 8.03 7.96
N CYS A 67 13.03 7.22 8.06
CA CYS A 67 11.71 7.73 8.46
C CYS A 67 11.68 8.25 9.90
N ALA A 68 12.42 7.64 10.82
CA ALA A 68 12.54 8.11 12.21
C ALA A 68 13.29 9.46 12.30
N ALA A 69 14.25 9.69 11.40
CA ALA A 69 14.97 10.96 11.26
C ALA A 69 14.17 12.04 10.50
N GLY A 70 12.88 11.81 10.20
CA GLY A 70 12.04 12.74 9.45
C GLY A 70 12.41 12.87 7.96
N GLN A 71 13.25 11.98 7.43
CA GLN A 71 13.66 12.01 6.03
C GLN A 71 12.54 11.47 5.14
N PRO A 72 12.30 12.08 3.96
CA PRO A 72 11.30 11.60 3.03
C PRO A 72 11.71 10.25 2.44
N LEU A 73 10.76 9.32 2.36
CA LEU A 73 10.93 8.04 1.67
C LEU A 73 9.94 7.94 0.51
N PRO A 74 10.42 7.70 -0.73
CA PRO A 74 9.53 7.48 -1.87
C PRO A 74 8.64 6.24 -1.65
N HIS A 75 7.38 6.35 -2.03
CA HIS A 75 6.41 5.25 -1.89
C HIS A 75 6.87 3.96 -2.59
N PRO A 76 7.37 3.98 -3.84
CA PRO A 76 7.81 2.75 -4.53
C PRO A 76 8.97 2.06 -3.84
N VAL A 77 9.85 2.82 -3.16
CA VAL A 77 10.98 2.25 -2.41
C VAL A 77 10.46 1.48 -1.18
N ALA A 78 9.49 2.03 -0.47
CA ALA A 78 8.85 1.35 0.64
C ALA A 78 8.09 0.10 0.19
N GLU A 79 7.34 0.17 -0.92
CA GLU A 79 6.63 -0.97 -1.50
C GLU A 79 7.59 -2.09 -1.90
N ALA A 80 8.68 -1.76 -2.62
CA ALA A 80 9.68 -2.73 -3.03
C ALA A 80 10.35 -3.42 -1.83
N ALA A 81 10.68 -2.64 -0.78
CA ALA A 81 11.28 -3.19 0.43
C ALA A 81 10.32 -4.12 1.19
N ILE A 82 9.02 -3.78 1.27
CA ILE A 82 7.99 -4.66 1.85
C ILE A 82 7.79 -5.92 0.98
N GLY A 83 7.81 -5.75 -0.35
CA GLY A 83 7.65 -6.82 -1.33
C GLY A 83 8.79 -7.83 -1.37
N ALA A 84 9.97 -7.48 -0.83
CA ALA A 84 11.10 -8.41 -0.69
C ALA A 84 10.84 -9.53 0.34
N PHE A 85 9.78 -9.42 1.15
CA PHE A 85 9.35 -10.48 2.05
C PHE A 85 8.43 -11.47 1.33
N LYS A 86 8.49 -12.75 1.74
CA LYS A 86 7.66 -13.83 1.16
C LYS A 86 6.15 -13.54 1.17
N SER A 87 5.69 -12.75 2.13
CA SER A 87 4.32 -12.28 2.20
C SER A 87 4.21 -11.06 3.12
N PRO A 88 3.12 -10.27 3.02
CA PRO A 88 2.84 -9.20 3.96
C PRO A 88 2.79 -9.68 5.42
N ARG A 89 2.33 -10.92 5.67
CA ARG A 89 2.34 -11.53 7.00
C ARG A 89 3.76 -11.74 7.51
N TYR A 90 4.65 -12.28 6.67
CA TYR A 90 6.06 -12.47 7.02
C TYR A 90 6.76 -11.14 7.35
N PHE A 91 6.53 -10.09 6.57
CA PHE A 91 7.04 -8.75 6.87
C PHE A 91 6.61 -8.29 8.29
N ARG A 92 5.32 -8.36 8.59
CA ARG A 92 4.76 -7.96 9.90
C ARG A 92 5.37 -8.75 11.06
N CYS A 93 5.50 -10.06 10.91
CA CYS A 93 6.04 -10.92 11.95
C CYS A 93 7.55 -10.78 12.14
N CYS A 94 8.30 -10.42 11.10
CA CYS A 94 9.77 -10.38 11.15
C CYS A 94 10.38 -9.01 11.42
N ILE A 95 9.66 -7.92 11.11
CA ILE A 95 10.16 -6.55 11.24
C ILE A 95 9.15 -5.69 11.99
N GLY A 96 7.86 -5.86 11.70
CA GLY A 96 6.80 -4.99 12.22
C GLY A 96 6.90 -4.84 13.73
N ASN A 97 6.99 -5.93 14.47
CA ASN A 97 7.07 -5.90 15.94
C ASN A 97 8.42 -5.37 16.49
N ASP A 98 9.52 -5.58 15.77
CA ASP A 98 10.87 -5.24 16.24
C ASP A 98 11.22 -3.76 16.03
N LEU A 99 10.66 -3.14 14.98
CA LEU A 99 11.00 -1.76 14.58
C LEU A 99 9.85 -0.77 14.76
N LEU A 100 8.68 -1.20 15.24
CA LEU A 100 7.58 -0.27 15.48
C LEU A 100 7.94 0.78 16.52
N SER A 101 8.70 0.40 17.56
CA SER A 101 9.10 1.28 18.66
C SER A 101 10.06 2.40 18.25
N ILE A 102 10.79 2.24 17.14
CA ILE A 102 11.73 3.25 16.64
C ILE A 102 11.07 4.26 15.70
N LEU A 103 9.88 3.95 15.19
CA LEU A 103 9.13 4.91 14.41
C LEU A 103 8.45 5.90 15.37
N PRO A 104 8.41 7.19 15.03
CA PRO A 104 7.61 8.15 15.78
C PRO A 104 6.18 7.61 15.83
N THR A 105 5.66 7.35 17.03
CA THR A 105 4.21 7.27 17.26
C THR A 105 3.66 8.54 16.66
N ALA A 106 2.74 8.41 15.70
CA ALA A 106 2.20 9.53 14.95
C ALA A 106 2.10 10.75 15.87
N SER A 107 2.98 11.73 15.67
CA SER A 107 2.88 13.00 16.34
C SER A 107 1.49 13.50 15.96
N THR A 108 0.61 13.57 16.95
CA THR A 108 -0.56 14.43 16.92
C THR A 108 -0.01 15.83 16.63
N SER A 109 0.02 16.17 15.35
CA SER A 109 0.19 17.52 14.87
C SER A 109 -1.14 17.85 14.20
N ASP A 110 -2.13 18.10 15.04
CA ASP A 110 -3.13 19.14 14.80
C ASP A 110 -2.75 20.32 15.69
#